data_AF-X1TJ56-F1
#
_entry.id   AF-X1TJ56-F1
#
_cell.length_a   1.000
_cell.length_b   1.000
_cell.length_c   1.000
_cell.angle_alpha   90.00
_cell.angle_beta   90.00
_cell.angle_gamma   90.00
#
_symmetry.space_group_name_H-M   'P 1'
#
loop_
_entity.id
_entity.type
_entity.pdbx_description
1 polymer ?
#
loop_
_entity_poly.entity_id
_entity_poly.type
_entity_poly.pdbx_seq_one_letter_code
_entity_poly.pdbx_strand_id
1 'polypeptide(L)' 'MLSGVFILMFGFGILFNSISLVFIFTPLFILFNYVELKAIEEPELEKRLGKKYLKYKKRVPMFIPKLGRTKKRLPK' A
#
# COMPACT_ATOMS: atom_id res chain seq x y z
N MET A 1 -3.26 1.67 -5.05
CA MET A 1 -2.46 2.30 -6.13
C MET A 1 -0.98 1.95 -5.98
N LEU A 2 -0.35 2.24 -4.84
CA LEU A 2 1.09 2.12 -4.63
C LEU A 2 1.71 0.75 -4.91
N SER A 3 1.00 -0.36 -4.66
CA SER A 3 1.49 -1.71 -5.00
C SER A 3 1.86 -1.85 -6.48
N GLY A 4 1.09 -1.22 -7.38
CA GLY A 4 1.40 -1.19 -8.82
C GLY A 4 2.63 -0.33 -9.12
N VAL A 5 2.79 0.80 -8.41
CA VAL A 5 3.98 1.67 -8.54
C VAL A 5 5.23 0.93 -8.08
N PHE A 6 5.16 0.16 -6.99
CA PHE A 6 6.29 -0.65 -6.51
C PHE A 6 6.71 -1.69 -7.55
N ILE A 7 5.74 -2.41 -8.13
CA ILE A 7 6.00 -3.38 -9.21
C ILE A 7 6.65 -2.68 -10.42
N LEU A 8 6.16 -1.50 -10.79
CA LEU A 8 6.71 -0.72 -11.90
C LEU A 8 8.14 -0.27 -11.64
N MET A 9 8.48 0.16 -10.42
CA MET A 9 9.85 0.53 -10.06
C MET A 9 10.80 -0.67 -10.13
N PHE A 10 10.39 -1.83 -9.62
CA PHE A 10 11.16 -3.07 -9.79
C PHE A 10 11.33 -3.42 -11.28
N GLY A 11 10.26 -3.27 -12.07
CA GLY A 11 10.28 -3.50 -13.52
C GLY A 11 11.30 -2.60 -14.24
N PHE A 12 11.33 -1.30 -13.92
CA PHE A 12 12.35 -0.40 -14.46
C PHE A 12 13.76 -0.75 -14.00
N GLY A 13 13.94 -1.13 -12.74
CA GLY A 13 15.25 -1.54 -12.22
C GLY A 13 15.80 -2.75 -12.98
N ILE A 14 14.94 -3.73 -13.29
CA ILE A 14 15.31 -4.91 -14.08
C ILE A 14 15.53 -4.52 -15.55
N LEU A 15 14.62 -3.74 -16.15
CA LEU A 15 14.68 -3.33 -17.55
C LEU A 15 15.98 -2.58 -17.88
N PHE A 16 16.42 -1.71 -16.97
CA PHE A 16 17.68 -0.96 -17.10
C PHE A 16 18.89 -1.70 -16.53
N ASN A 17 18.73 -2.95 -16.07
CA ASN A 17 19.78 -3.77 -15.46
C ASN A 17 20.51 -3.04 -14.31
N SER A 18 19.76 -2.28 -13.52
CA SER A 18 20.28 -1.41 -12.46
C SER A 18 20.09 -2.04 -11.09
N ILE A 19 21.18 -2.62 -10.55
CA ILE A 19 21.21 -3.24 -9.21
C ILE A 19 20.85 -2.21 -8.14
N SER A 20 21.36 -0.98 -8.25
CA SER A 20 21.05 0.08 -7.28
C SER A 20 19.58 0.45 -7.28
N LEU A 21 18.93 0.49 -8.45
CA LEU A 21 17.51 0.82 -8.53
C LEU A 21 16.63 -0.26 -7.90
N VAL A 22 16.97 -1.54 -8.13
CA VAL A 22 16.24 -2.69 -7.57
C VAL A 22 16.45 -2.84 -6.06
N PHE A 23 17.69 -2.74 -5.57
CA PHE A 23 18.03 -3.13 -4.20
C PHE A 23 18.23 -1.97 -3.23
N ILE A 24 18.40 -0.74 -3.72
CA ILE A 24 18.60 0.44 -2.87
C ILE A 24 17.40 1.37 -2.99
N PHE A 25 17.16 1.90 -4.18
CA PHE A 25 16.14 2.95 -4.36
C PHE A 25 14.71 2.43 -4.20
N THR A 26 14.38 1.28 -4.78
CA THR A 26 13.01 0.74 -4.67
C THR A 26 12.63 0.38 -3.23
N PRO A 27 13.46 -0.36 -2.45
CA PRO A 27 13.15 -0.63 -1.05
C PRO A 27 13.09 0.64 -0.19
N LEU A 28 13.99 1.59 -0.43
CA LEU A 28 13.98 2.87 0.27
C LEU A 28 12.69 3.66 -0.01
N PHE A 29 12.25 3.69 -1.27
CA PHE A 29 11.00 4.34 -1.67
C PHE A 29 9.77 3.67 -1.01
N ILE A 30 9.74 2.34 -0.96
CA ILE A 30 8.69 1.59 -0.26
C ILE A 30 8.65 1.95 1.23
N LEU A 31 9.82 2.06 1.88
CA LEU A 31 9.90 2.39 3.30
C LEU A 31 9.38 3.80 3.58
N PHE A 32 9.75 4.80 2.77
CA PHE A 32 9.25 6.16 2.92
C PHE A 32 7.73 6.24 2.73
N ASN A 33 7.21 5.60 1.68
CA ASN A 33 5.77 5.54 1.46
C ASN A 33 5.05 4.84 2.61
N TYR A 34 5.62 3.78 3.16
CA TYR A 34 5.03 3.12 4.33
C TYR A 34 4.89 4.08 5.52
N VAL A 35 5.94 4.84 5.82
CA VAL A 35 5.93 5.82 6.92
C VAL A 35 4.90 6.90 6.65
N GLU A 36 4.88 7.48 5.45
CA GLU A 36 3.94 8.52 5.05
C GLU A 36 2.49 8.05 5.17
N LEU A 37 2.16 6.90 4.57
CA LEU A 37 0.80 6.35 4.64
C LEU A 37 0.38 6.08 6.08
N LYS A 38 1.27 5.51 6.89
CA LYS A 38 0.96 5.09 8.25
C LYS A 38 0.81 6.27 9.20
N ALA A 39 1.65 7.29 9.06
CA ALA A 39 1.73 8.43 9.97
C ALA A 39 0.82 9.59 9.55
N ILE A 40 0.51 9.73 8.26
CA ILE A 40 -0.20 10.89 7.72
C ILE A 40 -1.54 10.48 7.13
N GLU A 41 -1.55 9.64 6.08
CA GLU A 41 -2.77 9.32 5.33
C GLU A 41 -3.80 8.55 6.17
N GLU A 42 -3.37 7.51 6.89
CA GLU A 42 -4.23 6.68 7.72
C GLU A 42 -4.94 7.47 8.84
N PRO A 43 -4.23 8.28 9.68
CA PRO A 43 -4.89 9.13 10.67
C PRO A 43 -5.81 10.18 10.05
N GLU A 44 -5.45 10.72 8.88
CA GLU A 44 -6.29 11.70 8.20
C GLU A 44 -7.61 11.07 7.71
N LEU A 45 -7.55 9.87 7.14
CA LEU A 45 -8.75 9.11 6.73
C LEU A 45 -9.60 8.72 7.93
N GLU A 46 -8.99 8.36 9.06
CA GLU A 46 -9.72 8.11 10.31
C GLU A 46 -10.47 9.36 10.78
N LYS A 47 -9.85 10.54 10.72
CA LYS A 47 -10.49 11.81 11.08
C LYS A 47 -11.63 12.17 10.12
N ARG A 48 -11.42 12.02 8.80
CA ARG A 48 -12.40 12.42 7.77
C ARG A 48 -13.59 11.46 7.63
N LEU A 49 -13.35 10.15 7.78
CA LEU A 49 -14.34 9.11 7.47
C LEU A 49 -14.82 8.31 8.70
N GLY A 50 -14.14 8.45 9.84
CA GLY A 50 -14.56 7.94 11.14
C GLY A 50 -14.82 6.43 11.17
N LYS A 51 -15.94 6.03 11.79
CA LYS A 51 -16.26 4.61 12.08
C LYS A 51 -16.36 3.73 10.84
N LYS A 52 -16.81 4.27 9.69
CA LYS A 52 -16.92 3.50 8.44
C LYS A 52 -15.52 3.06 7.96
N TYR A 53 -14.56 3.98 8.02
CA TYR A 53 -13.18 3.70 7.64
C TYR A 53 -12.48 2.76 8.63
N LEU A 54 -12.65 2.96 9.94
CA LEU A 54 -12.10 2.04 10.96
C LEU A 54 -12.54 0.58 10.76
N LYS A 55 -13.82 0.36 10.39
CA LYS A 55 -14.34 -1.00 10.09
C LYS A 55 -13.78 -1.55 8.76
N TYR A 56 -13.49 -0.70 7.80
CA TYR A 56 -12.81 -1.08 6.55
C TYR A 56 -11.35 -1.46 6.81
N LYS A 57 -10.59 -0.59 7.50
CA LYS A 57 -9.18 -0.78 7.89
C LYS A 57 -8.92 -2.09 8.63
N LYS A 58 -9.82 -2.50 9.53
CA LYS A 58 -9.72 -3.80 10.23
C LYS A 58 -9.83 -5.01 9.28
N ARG A 59 -10.54 -4.86 8.16
CA ARG A 59 -10.79 -5.95 7.20
C ARG A 59 -9.72 -6.03 6.13
N VAL A 60 -9.26 -4.87 5.63
CA VAL A 60 -8.31 -4.77 4.52
C VAL A 60 -6.93 -4.40 5.06
N PRO A 61 -5.95 -5.33 5.01
CA PRO A 61 -4.57 -5.02 5.35
C PRO A 61 -3.94 -4.05 4.34
N MET A 62 -2.92 -3.31 4.77
CA MET A 62 -2.34 -2.20 4.02
C MET A 62 -1.59 -2.60 2.73
N PHE A 63 -0.77 -3.67 2.77
CA PHE A 63 0.05 -4.10 1.63
C PHE A 63 -0.25 -5.50 1.13
N ILE A 64 -0.28 -6.48 2.03
CA ILE A 64 -0.42 -7.89 1.65
C ILE A 64 -1.90 -8.28 1.72
N PRO A 65 -2.58 -8.49 0.58
CA PRO A 65 -3.98 -8.90 0.59
C PRO A 65 -4.12 -10.28 1.25
N LYS A 66 -5.20 -10.48 2.02
CA LYS A 66 -5.55 -11.80 2.56
C LYS A 66 -5.98 -12.70 1.41
N LEU A 67 -5.31 -13.84 1.20
CA LEU A 67 -5.58 -14.81 0.11
C LEU A 67 -6.89 -15.61 0.28
N GLY A 68 -7.92 -15.06 0.95
CA GLY A 68 -9.21 -15.71 1.18
C GLY A 68 -10.37 -14.97 0.51
N ARG A 69 -11.48 -15.68 0.22
CA ARG A 69 -12.72 -15.08 -0.32
C ARG A 69 -13.25 -14.01 0.63
N THR A 70 -12.99 -12.75 0.31
CA THR A 70 -13.64 -11.62 0.99
C THR A 70 -15.11 -11.64 0.59
N LYS A 71 -16.01 -12.09 1.47
CA LYS A 71 -17.47 -11.97 1.24
C LYS A 71 -17.80 -10.48 1.04
N LYS A 72 -18.01 -10.06 -0.21
CA LYS A 72 -18.62 -8.77 -0.54
C LYS A 72 -20.02 -8.74 0.07
N ARG A 73 -20.20 -8.08 1.20
CA ARG A 73 -21.52 -7.56 1.58
C ARG A 73 -21.61 -6.18 0.95
N LEU A 74 -22.30 -6.12 -0.20
CA LEU A 74 -22.80 -4.87 -0.77
C LEU A 74 -23.63 -4.13 0.30
N PRO A 75 -23.48 -2.80 0.45
CA PRO A 75 -24.33 -2.03 1.34
C PRO A 75 -25.79 -2.13 0.86
N LYS A 76 -26.70 -2.44 1.79
CA LYS A 76 -28.11 -2.05 1.68
C LYS A 76 -28.23 -0.60 2.10
#